data_AF-A0AAQ3L6M2-F1
#
_entry.id   AF-A0AAQ3L6M2-F1
#
_cell.length_a   1.000
_cell.length_b   1.000
_cell.length_c   1.000
_cell.angle_alpha   90.00
_cell.angle_beta   90.00
_cell.angle_gamma   90.00
#
_symmetry.space_group_name_H-M   'P 1'
#
loop_
_entity.id
_entity.type
_entity.pdbx_description
1 polymer ?
#
loop_
_entity_poly.entity_id
_entity_poly.type
_entity_poly.pdbx_seq_one_letter_code
_entity_poly.pdbx_strand_id
1 'polypeptide(L)' 'MRYSEFKNLIEEDLRANPAGKTWKELKASLSLPYSQPCAEWIAQLELDIGLERKEKKGNALIWKLSRA' A
#
# COMPACT_ATOMS: atom_id res chain seq x y z
N MET A 1 12.19 1.25 -10.06
CA MET A 1 11.14 2.12 -9.47
C MET A 1 11.74 2.89 -8.30
N ARG A 2 11.40 4.16 -8.12
CA ARG A 2 11.83 4.97 -6.96
C ARG A 2 10.75 4.95 -5.87
N TYR A 3 11.12 5.26 -4.63
CA TYR A 3 10.17 5.34 -3.51
C TYR A 3 9.02 6.33 -3.80
N SER A 4 9.31 7.51 -4.37
CA SER A 4 8.28 8.51 -4.68
C SER A 4 7.24 8.00 -5.70
N GLU A 5 7.68 7.25 -6.71
CA GLU A 5 6.79 6.63 -7.69
C GLU A 5 5.93 5.55 -7.03
N PHE A 6 6.54 4.70 -6.21
CA PHE A 6 5.85 3.68 -5.44
C PHE A 6 4.78 4.30 -4.53
N LYS A 7 5.15 5.35 -3.79
CA LYS A 7 4.27 6.09 -2.91
C LYS A 7 3.07 6.63 -3.67
N ASN A 8 3.29 7.37 -4.76
CA ASN A 8 2.19 7.96 -5.52
C ASN A 8 1.23 6.88 -6.04
N LEU A 9 1.74 5.81 -6.64
CA LEU A 9 0.92 4.72 -7.14
C LEU A 9 0.06 4.05 -6.05
N ILE A 10 0.66 3.79 -4.88
CA ILE A 10 -0.05 3.21 -3.74
C ILE A 10 -1.07 4.20 -3.16
N GLU A 11 -0.70 5.48 -3.00
CA GLU A 11 -1.58 6.53 -2.50
C GLU A 11 -2.80 6.70 -3.40
N GLU A 12 -2.60 6.83 -4.72
CA GLU A 12 -3.69 7.01 -5.69
C GLU A 12 -4.64 5.81 -5.68
N ASP A 13 -4.12 4.59 -5.69
CA ASP A 13 -4.92 3.37 -5.71
C ASP A 13 -5.69 3.16 -4.40
N LEU A 14 -5.08 3.46 -3.25
CA LEU A 14 -5.73 3.42 -1.94
C LEU A 14 -6.72 4.56 -1.73
N ARG A 15 -6.46 5.76 -2.26
CA ARG A 15 -7.41 6.89 -2.23
C ARG A 15 -8.65 6.58 -3.06
N ALA A 16 -8.48 5.90 -4.20
CA ALA A 16 -9.60 5.40 -5.00
C ALA A 16 -10.37 4.26 -4.33
N ASN A 17 -9.76 3.55 -3.36
CA ASN A 17 -10.34 2.40 -2.67
C ASN A 17 -10.34 2.61 -1.15
N PRO A 18 -11.31 3.38 -0.60
CA PRO A 18 -11.36 3.68 0.83
C PRO A 18 -11.57 2.45 1.73
N ALA A 19 -12.02 1.32 1.15
CA ALA A 19 -12.10 0.04 1.85
C ALA A 19 -10.71 -0.58 2.19
N GLY A 20 -9.64 -0.03 1.61
CA GLY A 20 -8.29 -0.59 1.69
C GLY A 20 -8.09 -1.79 0.77
N LYS A 21 -6.82 -2.06 0.44
CA LYS A 21 -6.42 -3.17 -0.42
C LYS A 21 -5.30 -3.98 0.19
N THR A 22 -5.25 -5.26 -0.10
CA THR A 22 -4.12 -6.10 0.30
C THR A 22 -2.90 -5.86 -0.60
N TRP A 23 -1.70 -6.20 -0.12
CA TRP A 23 -0.49 -6.14 -0.95
C TRP A 23 -0.62 -6.89 -2.28
N LYS A 24 -1.32 -8.04 -2.28
CA LYS A 24 -1.57 -8.80 -3.51
C LYS A 24 -2.44 -8.02 -4.51
N GLU A 25 -3.48 -7.36 -4.02
CA GLU A 25 -4.37 -6.54 -4.86
C GLU A 25 -3.65 -5.29 -5.38
N LEU A 26 -2.85 -4.62 -4.53
CA LEU A 26 -2.02 -3.48 -4.93
C LEU A 26 -1.00 -3.91 -5.98
N LYS A 27 -0.27 -5.01 -5.73
CA LYS A 27 0.68 -5.58 -6.69
C LYS A 27 0.02 -5.93 -8.03
N ALA A 28 -1.14 -6.56 -8.00
CA ALA A 28 -1.86 -6.94 -9.21
C ALA A 28 -2.37 -5.71 -9.98
N SER A 29 -2.95 -4.73 -9.27
CA SER A 29 -3.48 -3.49 -9.87
C SER A 29 -2.35 -2.64 -10.48
N LEU A 30 -1.24 -2.51 -9.76
CA LEU A 30 -0.10 -1.67 -10.14
C LEU A 30 0.98 -2.44 -10.94
N SER A 31 0.73 -3.72 -11.25
CA SER A 31 1.68 -4.62 -11.94
C SER A 31 3.11 -4.54 -11.41
N LEU A 32 3.26 -4.53 -10.08
CA LEU A 32 4.56 -4.32 -9.46
C LEU A 32 5.47 -5.53 -9.68
N PRO A 33 6.74 -5.34 -10.12
CA PRO A 33 7.67 -6.45 -10.36
C PRO A 33 8.19 -7.10 -9.07
N TYR A 34 7.84 -6.56 -7.90
CA TYR A 34 8.35 -7.01 -6.60
C TYR A 34 7.54 -8.20 -6.06
N SER A 35 8.23 -9.23 -5.58
CA SER A 35 7.57 -10.37 -4.91
C SER A 35 7.02 -10.00 -3.54
N GLN A 36 7.72 -9.14 -2.80
CA GLN A 36 7.35 -8.69 -1.47
C GLN A 36 7.57 -7.18 -1.35
N PRO A 37 6.80 -6.48 -0.51
CA PRO A 37 7.01 -5.07 -0.27
C PRO A 37 8.26 -4.86 0.60
N CYS A 38 9.12 -3.90 0.22
CA CYS A 38 10.29 -3.53 1.01
C CYS A 38 9.86 -2.90 2.33
N ALA A 39 10.24 -3.49 3.47
CA ALA A 39 9.82 -3.03 4.80
C ALA A 39 10.16 -1.55 5.06
N GLU A 40 11.31 -1.06 4.58
CA GLU A 40 11.70 0.35 4.68
C GLU A 40 10.71 1.28 3.96
N TRP A 41 10.27 0.90 2.76
CA TRP A 41 9.30 1.71 2.01
C TRP A 41 7.94 1.68 2.68
N ILE A 42 7.53 0.55 3.27
CA ILE A 42 6.27 0.51 4.03
C ILE A 42 6.35 1.45 5.23
N ALA A 43 7.42 1.37 6.02
CA ALA A 43 7.61 2.24 7.18
C ALA A 43 7.60 3.72 6.78
N GLN A 44 8.22 4.05 5.64
CA GLN A 44 8.15 5.39 5.07
C GLN A 44 6.73 5.78 4.66
N LEU A 45 5.95 4.90 4.01
CA LEU A 45 4.54 5.18 3.68
C LEU A 45 3.68 5.37 4.94
N GLU A 46 3.93 4.62 6.00
CA GLU A 46 3.24 4.77 7.29
C GLU A 46 3.47 6.16 7.88
N LEU A 47 4.66 6.72 7.72
CA LEU A 47 5.00 8.07 8.17
C LEU A 47 4.54 9.18 7.22
N ASP A 48 4.67 8.96 5.92
CA ASP A 48 4.57 10.00 4.91
C ASP A 48 3.12 10.19 4.41
N ILE A 49 2.39 9.10 4.17
CA ILE A 49 0.98 9.13 3.74
C ILE A 49 0.01 8.61 4.81
N GLY A 50 0.51 8.27 5.99
CA GLY A 50 -0.32 7.71 7.06
C GLY A 50 -0.90 6.34 6.69
N LEU A 51 -0.13 5.51 5.98
CA LEU A 51 -0.52 4.14 5.66
C LEU A 51 -0.78 3.35 6.95
N GLU A 52 -1.86 2.58 6.99
CA GLU A 52 -2.20 1.69 8.08
C GLU A 52 -2.40 0.26 7.61
N ARG A 53 -1.84 -0.69 8.36
CA ARG A 53 -1.94 -2.14 8.11
C ARG A 53 -2.64 -2.82 9.27
N LYS A 54 -3.86 -2.38 9.59
CA LYS A 54 -4.58 -2.82 10.80
C LYS A 54 -5.43 -4.06 10.58
N GLU A 55 -5.98 -4.23 9.38
CA GLU A 55 -6.98 -5.26 9.13
C GLU A 55 -6.37 -6.46 8.40
N LYS A 56 -6.88 -7.65 8.68
CA LYS A 56 -6.50 -8.88 7.97
C LYS A 56 -7.69 -9.37 7.17
N LYS A 57 -7.50 -9.49 5.85
CA LYS A 57 -8.43 -10.18 4.95
C LYS A 57 -7.90 -11.59 4.72
N GLY A 58 -8.38 -12.54 5.51
CA GLY A 58 -7.82 -13.90 5.56
C GLY A 58 -6.35 -13.87 6.02
N ASN A 59 -5.43 -14.31 5.16
CA ASN A 59 -3.99 -14.34 5.45
C ASN A 59 -3.21 -13.08 5.04
N ALA A 60 -3.88 -12.06 4.49
CA ALA A 60 -3.21 -10.84 4.01
C ALA A 60 -3.60 -9.63 4.86
N LEU A 61 -2.63 -8.75 5.11
CA LEU A 61 -2.87 -7.45 5.72
C LEU A 61 -3.49 -6.51 4.68
N ILE A 62 -4.57 -5.84 5.05
CA ILE A 62 -5.21 -4.75 4.31
C ILE A 62 -4.45 -3.48 4.63
N TRP A 63 -4.06 -2.79 3.57
CA TRP A 63 -3.42 -1.50 3.59
C TRP A 63 -4.50 -0.46 3.33
N LYS A 64 -4.58 0.56 4.18
CA LYS A 64 -5.53 1.65 4.05
C LYS A 64 -4.85 2.96 4.41
N LEU A 65 -5.35 4.08 3.90
CA LEU A 65 -4.88 5.40 4.31
C LEU A 65 -5.65 5.81 5.57
N SER A 66 -4.94 6.14 6.65
CA SER A 66 -5.56 6.65 7.88
C SER A 66 -6.15 8.04 7.68
N ARG A 67 -5.53 8.81 6.78
CA ARG A 67 -5.80 10.23 6.57
C ARG A 67 -6.41 10.39 5.18
N ALA A 68 -7.74 10.41 5.13
CA ALA A 68 -8.51 10.86 3.95
C ALA A 68 -8.57 12.39 3.93
#